data_AF-A0A6P0NPS6-F1
#
_entry.id   AF-A0A6P0NPS6-F1
#
_cell.length_a   1.000
_cell.length_b   1.000
_cell.length_c   1.000
_cell.angle_alpha   90.00
_cell.angle_beta   90.00
_cell.angle_gamma   90.00
#
_symmetry.space_group_name_H-M   'P 1'
#
loop_
_entity.id
_entity.type
_entity.pdbx_description
1 polymer ?
#
loop_
_entity_poly.entity_id
_entity_poly.type
_entity_poly.pdbx_seq_one_letter_code
_entity_poly.pdbx_strand_id
1 'polypeptide(L)' 'MWHDEVLAEIYKYREEYAKSFNYNLHAMVEDLEKKQAASGRKIISTPIKPTRQENKSLVET' A
#
# COMPACT_ATOMS: atom_id res chain seq x y z
N MET A 1 13.42 20.42 -20.85
CA MET A 1 12.39 19.76 -20.03
C MET A 1 12.66 18.26 -20.14
N TRP A 2 12.99 17.59 -19.04
CA TRP A 2 13.43 16.19 -19.08
C TRP A 2 12.21 15.28 -19.18
N HIS A 3 12.18 14.43 -20.20
CA HIS A 3 11.21 13.35 -20.34
C HIS A 3 11.86 12.07 -19.81
N ASP A 4 11.31 11.52 -18.74
CA ASP A 4 11.77 10.26 -18.18
C ASP A 4 10.93 9.14 -18.80
N GLU A 5 11.55 8.38 -19.69
CA GLU A 5 10.93 7.28 -20.42
C GLU A 5 10.42 6.18 -19.48
N VAL A 6 11.11 5.94 -18.35
CA VAL A 6 10.71 4.94 -17.35
C VAL A 6 9.42 5.39 -16.66
N LEU A 7 9.31 6.68 -16.32
CA LEU A 7 8.07 7.20 -15.73
C LEU A 7 6.91 7.14 -16.72
N ALA A 8 7.14 7.44 -17.99
CA ALA A 8 6.12 7.38 -19.03
C ALA A 8 5.53 5.96 -19.16
N GLU A 9 6.39 4.94 -19.11
CA GLU A 9 5.99 3.54 -19.13
C GLU A 9 5.20 3.14 -17.88
N ILE A 10 5.65 3.55 -16.69
CA ILE A 10 4.93 3.31 -15.43
C ILE A 10 3.52 3.93 -15.48
N TYR A 11 3.40 5.15 -15.99
CA TYR A 11 2.10 5.81 -16.13
C TYR A 11 1.18 5.07 -17.09
N LYS A 12 1.71 4.59 -18.23
CA LYS A 12 0.94 3.78 -19.18
C LYS A 12 0.34 2.54 -18.51
N TYR A 13 1.15 1.77 -17.78
CA TYR A 13 0.66 0.56 -17.10
C TYR A 13 -0.38 0.86 -16.02
N ARG A 14 -0.16 1.93 -15.23
CA ARG A 14 -1.13 2.35 -14.20
C ARG A 14 -2.44 2.82 -14.80
N GLU A 15 -2.40 3.51 -15.92
CA GLU A 15 -3.57 4.01 -16.64
C GLU A 15 -4.37 2.86 -17.26
N GLU A 16 -3.71 1.93 -17.92
CA GLU A 16 -4.35 0.71 -18.47
C GLU A 16 -5.01 -0.12 -17.37
N TYR A 17 -4.33 -0.28 -16.23
CA TYR A 17 -4.87 -0.97 -15.06
C TYR A 17 -6.07 -0.21 -14.48
N ALA A 18 -6.00 1.11 -14.29
CA ALA A 18 -7.13 1.88 -13.78
C ALA A 18 -8.36 1.80 -14.71
N LYS A 19 -8.14 1.83 -16.03
CA LYS A 19 -9.21 1.67 -17.04
C LYS A 19 -9.92 0.33 -16.93
N SER A 20 -9.21 -0.78 -16.66
CA SER A 20 -9.86 -2.08 -16.53
C SER A 20 -10.83 -2.16 -15.34
N PHE A 21 -10.64 -1.31 -14.33
CA PHE A 21 -11.55 -1.18 -13.18
C PHE A 21 -12.52 0.00 -13.31
N ASN A 22 -12.60 0.64 -14.48
CA ASN A 22 -13.39 1.86 -14.68
C ASN A 22 -13.06 2.95 -13.64
N TYR A 23 -11.78 3.06 -13.27
CA TYR A 23 -11.28 3.96 -12.23
C TYR A 23 -11.95 3.79 -10.86
N ASN A 24 -12.55 2.63 -10.59
CA ASN A 24 -13.11 2.31 -9.28
C ASN A 24 -11.99 1.94 -8.31
N LEU A 25 -11.66 2.89 -7.42
CA LEU A 25 -10.61 2.72 -6.43
C LEU A 25 -10.85 1.50 -5.52
N HIS A 26 -12.09 1.25 -5.10
CA HIS A 26 -12.40 0.11 -4.23
C HIS A 26 -12.14 -1.22 -4.93
N ALA A 27 -12.53 -1.36 -6.20
CA ALA A 27 -12.30 -2.57 -6.97
C ALA A 27 -10.81 -2.85 -7.21
N MET A 28 -10.02 -1.79 -7.43
CA MET A 28 -8.56 -1.90 -7.56
C MET A 28 -7.91 -2.38 -6.25
N VAL A 29 -8.31 -1.82 -5.12
CA VAL A 29 -7.81 -2.23 -3.79
C VAL A 29 -8.16 -3.69 -3.51
N GLU A 30 -9.39 -4.11 -3.80
CA GLU A 30 -9.83 -5.49 -3.59
C GLU A 30 -9.02 -6.49 -4.45
N ASP A 31 -8.70 -6.14 -5.69
CA ASP A 31 -7.81 -6.96 -6.55
C ASP A 31 -6.39 -7.06 -5.98
N LEU A 32 -5.84 -5.96 -5.46
CA LEU A 32 -4.53 -5.97 -4.80
C LEU A 32 -4.52 -6.82 -3.54
N GLU A 33 -5.56 -6.75 -2.71
CA GLU A 33 -5.72 -7.59 -1.52
C GLU A 33 -5.79 -9.08 -1.88
N LYS A 34 -6.55 -9.43 -2.94
CA LYS A 34 -6.61 -10.81 -3.46
C LYS A 34 -5.23 -11.30 -3.93
N LYS A 35 -4.49 -10.48 -4.67
CA LYS A 35 -3.12 -10.79 -5.12
C LYS A 35 -2.17 -10.95 -3.94
N GLN A 36 -2.30 -10.11 -2.91
CA GLN A 36 -1.50 -10.20 -1.70
C GLN A 36 -1.78 -11.51 -0.96
N ALA A 37 -3.05 -11.89 -0.80
CA ALA A 37 -3.45 -13.15 -0.18
C ALA A 37 -2.95 -14.38 -0.97
N ALA A 38 -3.02 -14.33 -2.31
CA ALA A 38 -2.55 -15.40 -3.17
C ALA A 38 -1.02 -15.56 -3.19
N SER A 39 -0.26 -14.56 -2.74
CA SER A 39 1.21 -14.58 -2.79
C SER A 39 1.86 -15.59 -1.83
N GLY A 40 1.10 -16.16 -0.90
CA GLY A 40 1.59 -17.11 0.11
C GLY A 40 2.54 -16.51 1.15
N ARG A 41 2.78 -15.19 1.10
CA ARG A 41 3.64 -14.48 2.05
C ARG A 41 2.88 -14.15 3.32
N LYS A 42 3.55 -14.27 4.46
CA LYS A 42 3.00 -13.85 5.76
C LYS A 42 2.94 -12.32 5.83
N ILE A 43 1.74 -11.79 5.96
CA ILE A 43 1.50 -10.36 6.19
C ILE A 43 1.87 -10.05 7.64
N ILE A 44 2.84 -9.16 7.86
CA ILE A 44 3.19 -8.66 9.19
C ILE A 44 2.56 -7.28 9.39
N SER A 45 1.76 -7.14 10.44
CA SER A 45 1.18 -5.85 10.85
C SER A 45 2.07 -5.12 11.87
N THR A 46 3.14 -5.78 12.33
CA THR A 46 4.06 -5.24 13.33
C THR A 46 4.76 -4.00 12.78
N PRO A 47 4.70 -2.85 13.49
CA PRO A 47 5.40 -1.66 13.06
C PRO A 47 6.91 -1.92 13.05
N ILE A 48 7.58 -1.52 11.96
CA ILE A 48 9.03 -1.72 11.78
C ILE A 48 9.83 -0.91 12.80
N LYS A 49 9.30 0.24 13.23
CA LYS A 49 9.86 1.03 14.32
C LYS A 49 9.10 0.72 15.61
N PRO A 50 9.80 0.52 16.74
CA PRO A 50 9.14 0.38 18.02
C PRO A 50 8.32 1.64 18.29
N THR A 51 7.04 1.47 18.58
CA THR A 51 6.24 2.55 19.16
C THR A 51 6.86 2.86 20.50
N ARG A 52 7.34 4.09 20.69
CA ARG A 52 7.78 4.56 22.00
C ARG A 52 6.56 4.50 22.91
N GLN A 53 6.46 3.45 23.73
CA GLN A 53 5.46 3.41 24.79
C GLN A 53 5.89 4.46 25.80
N GLU A 54 5.26 5.62 25.76
CA GLU A 54 5.42 6.61 26.80
C GLU A 54 4.90 5.98 28.09
N ASN A 55 5.81 5.82 29.06
CA ASN A 55 5.51 5.22 30.35
C ASN A 55 4.31 5.94 30.97
N LYS A 56 3.13 5.31 30.97
CA LYS A 56 2.05 5.67 31.89
C LYS A 56 2.44 5.16 33.28
N SER A 57 3.44 5.79 33.89
CA SER A 57 3.72 5.61 35.31
C SER A 57 2.57 6.26 36.08
N LEU A 58 1.65 5.41 36.54
CA LEU A 58 1.03 5.43 37.86
C LEU A 58 1.05 6.81 38.54
N VAL A 59 -0.05 7.56 38.37
CA VAL A 59 -0.41 8.60 39.34
C VAL A 59 -1.25 7.89 40.41
N GLU A 60 -0.57 7.29 41.38
CA GLU A 60 -1.14 7.00 42.69
C GLU A 60 -0.60 8.04 43.67
N THR A 61 -1.45 9.01 44.01
CA THR A 61 -1.46 9.78 45.26
C THR A 61 -2.88 10.24 45.51
#